data_AF-A0A0U3B4E8-F1
#
_entry.id   AF-A0A0U3B4E8-F1
#
_cell.length_a   1.000
_cell.length_b   1.000
_cell.length_c   1.000
_cell.angle_alpha   90.00
_cell.angle_beta   90.00
_cell.angle_gamma   90.00
#
_symmetry.space_group_name_H-M   'P 1'
#
loop_
_entity.id
_entity.type
_entity.pdbx_description
1 polymer ?
#
loop_
_entity_poly.entity_id
_entity_poly.type
_entity_poly.pdbx_seq_one_letter_code
_entity_poly.pdbx_strand_id
1 'polypeptide(L)'
;MQNKILKGLSLALVLGAGSANAALMFDQNVTPDVIFGSGNANGSFTVDQNNGVELGLRGKLRHNAAGAPENTFNSNGDGTYSFNPGVAPTQAFPTAEWSFEWSINTNFDDSSGYNLSDLTFLLGLDSDPSLSTNFADSFDVINGAPCFDHALGNNGTGNGGGLATDCGAATAAADYSANIGSFNVAQNSWKPHWFLTGFDPTVDGTYDFFLAAFASDGSELARTSMQIIVGEGGSAEIPEPAPLMLLLSGLLGLTAARKFKKK
;
A
#
# COMPACT_ATOMS: atom_id res chain seq x y z
N MET A 1 -8.55 -74.36 16.47
CA MET A 1 -9.17 -73.02 16.43
C MET A 1 -8.06 -71.98 16.59
N GLN A 2 -7.59 -71.40 15.48
CA GLN A 2 -6.56 -70.35 15.45
C GLN A 2 -7.26 -68.99 15.36
N ASN A 3 -7.25 -68.20 16.44
CA ASN A 3 -7.70 -66.81 16.41
C ASN A 3 -6.56 -65.93 15.89
N LYS A 4 -6.69 -65.43 14.67
CA LYS A 4 -5.84 -64.36 14.12
C LYS A 4 -6.33 -63.03 14.69
N ILE A 5 -5.51 -62.41 15.53
CA ILE A 5 -5.70 -61.04 16.02
C ILE A 5 -5.32 -60.09 14.87
N LEU A 6 -6.32 -59.44 14.27
CA LEU A 6 -6.11 -58.33 13.33
C LEU A 6 -5.68 -57.09 14.15
N LYS A 7 -4.45 -56.62 13.90
CA LYS A 7 -3.99 -55.31 14.40
C LYS A 7 -4.53 -54.23 13.47
N GLY A 8 -5.48 -53.43 13.95
CA GLY A 8 -5.97 -52.24 13.25
C GLY A 8 -4.92 -51.14 13.23
N LEU A 9 -4.52 -50.72 12.02
CA LEU A 9 -3.66 -49.56 11.80
C LEU A 9 -4.56 -48.31 11.86
N SER A 10 -4.42 -47.51 12.91
CA SER A 10 -5.15 -46.24 13.03
C SER A 10 -4.46 -45.20 12.15
N LEU A 11 -5.16 -44.72 11.13
CA LEU A 11 -4.74 -43.62 10.26
C LEU A 11 -4.99 -42.31 11.02
N ALA A 12 -3.94 -41.69 11.55
CA ALA A 12 -4.03 -40.36 12.14
C ALA A 12 -4.18 -39.33 11.02
N LEU A 13 -5.39 -38.76 10.90
CA LEU A 13 -5.67 -37.64 10.02
C LEU A 13 -5.08 -36.37 10.67
N VAL A 14 -3.92 -35.92 10.20
CA VAL A 14 -3.40 -34.59 10.55
C VAL A 14 -4.25 -33.57 9.80
N LEU A 15 -5.26 -33.03 10.47
CA LEU A 15 -5.93 -31.82 10.04
C LEU A 15 -4.91 -30.68 10.16
N GLY A 16 -4.29 -30.30 9.04
CA GLY A 16 -3.54 -29.06 8.97
C GLY A 16 -4.51 -27.91 9.25
N ALA A 17 -4.33 -27.21 10.36
CA ALA A 17 -4.96 -25.92 10.56
C ALA A 17 -4.38 -24.97 9.51
N GLY A 18 -5.12 -24.71 8.44
CA GLY A 18 -4.81 -23.60 7.56
C GLY A 18 -4.98 -22.32 8.36
N SER A 19 -3.97 -21.45 8.35
CA SER A 19 -4.10 -20.10 8.88
C SER A 19 -5.26 -19.42 8.15
N ALA A 20 -6.31 -19.06 8.87
CA ALA A 20 -7.34 -18.19 8.32
C ALA A 20 -6.72 -16.80 8.22
N ASN A 21 -6.32 -16.39 7.02
CA ASN A 21 -6.06 -14.97 6.76
C ASN A 21 -7.40 -14.23 6.85
N ALA A 22 -7.53 -13.23 7.72
CA ALA A 22 -8.70 -12.36 7.68
C ALA A 22 -8.78 -11.72 6.29
N ALA A 23 -10.00 -11.65 5.74
CA ALA A 23 -10.23 -10.97 4.49
C ALA A 23 -10.11 -9.45 4.71
N LEU A 24 -9.64 -8.74 3.68
CA LEU A 24 -9.67 -7.28 3.66
C LEU A 24 -11.10 -6.79 3.92
N MET A 25 -11.20 -5.78 4.77
CA MET A 25 -12.46 -5.12 5.09
C MET A 25 -12.46 -3.74 4.43
N PHE A 26 -13.51 -3.43 3.67
CA PHE A 26 -13.63 -2.16 2.96
C PHE A 26 -14.46 -1.15 3.74
N ASP A 27 -14.21 0.12 3.51
CA ASP A 27 -14.89 1.25 4.13
C ASP A 27 -14.88 1.26 5.66
N GLN A 28 -13.84 0.70 6.25
CA GLN A 28 -13.71 0.63 7.70
C GLN A 28 -13.15 1.92 8.30
N ASN A 29 -13.41 2.08 9.59
CA ASN A 29 -12.64 2.96 10.45
C ASN A 29 -11.31 2.31 10.79
N VAL A 30 -10.29 3.12 11.05
CA VAL A 30 -9.02 2.68 11.66
C VAL A 30 -9.03 2.99 13.15
N THR A 31 -8.21 2.26 13.91
CA THR A 31 -8.11 2.33 15.36
C THR A 31 -6.83 3.10 15.75
N PRO A 32 -6.89 4.05 16.69
CA PRO A 32 -8.06 4.49 17.46
C PRO A 32 -8.96 5.51 16.75
N ASP A 33 -8.38 6.34 15.87
CA ASP A 33 -9.02 7.40 15.11
C ASP A 33 -8.05 7.84 14.00
N VAL A 34 -8.41 8.82 13.18
CA VAL A 34 -7.47 9.54 12.33
C VAL A 34 -6.74 10.59 13.16
N ILE A 35 -5.47 10.33 13.48
CA ILE A 35 -4.68 11.12 14.44
C ILE A 35 -3.82 12.21 13.78
N PHE A 36 -3.67 12.21 12.45
CA PHE A 36 -3.00 13.29 11.72
C PHE A 36 -4.00 14.40 11.37
N GLY A 37 -3.64 15.65 11.65
CA GLY A 37 -4.45 16.82 11.32
C GLY A 37 -5.82 16.87 12.02
N SER A 38 -6.34 18.07 12.27
CA SER A 38 -7.65 18.22 12.91
C SER A 38 -8.81 18.07 11.92
N GLY A 39 -9.88 17.37 12.31
CA GLY A 39 -11.15 17.36 11.56
C GLY A 39 -11.20 16.37 10.41
N ASN A 40 -10.22 15.46 10.31
CA ASN A 40 -10.24 14.37 9.35
C ASN A 40 -11.19 13.28 9.85
N ALA A 41 -12.20 12.91 9.05
CA ALA A 41 -13.12 11.86 9.42
C ALA A 41 -12.44 10.48 9.38
N ASN A 42 -12.80 9.63 10.33
CA ASN A 42 -12.42 8.22 10.35
C ASN A 42 -13.41 7.40 9.51
N GLY A 43 -12.89 6.56 8.62
CA GLY A 43 -13.72 5.76 7.70
C GLY A 43 -13.13 5.63 6.30
N SER A 44 -13.79 4.86 5.45
CA SER A 44 -13.38 4.65 4.05
C SER A 44 -11.98 4.02 3.89
N PHE A 45 -11.44 3.34 4.89
CA PHE A 45 -10.19 2.59 4.76
C PHE A 45 -10.44 1.15 4.29
N THR A 46 -9.55 0.65 3.43
CA THR A 46 -9.34 -0.79 3.27
C THR A 46 -8.41 -1.27 4.38
N VAL A 47 -8.93 -2.15 5.23
CA VAL A 47 -8.29 -2.55 6.48
C VAL A 47 -8.01 -4.05 6.49
N ASP A 48 -6.82 -4.41 6.95
CA ASP A 48 -6.51 -5.75 7.46
C ASP A 48 -6.27 -5.69 8.97
N GLN A 49 -6.79 -6.66 9.71
CA GLN A 49 -6.68 -6.80 11.17
C GLN A 49 -6.26 -8.23 11.52
N ASN A 50 -5.00 -8.56 11.26
CA ASN A 50 -4.43 -9.89 11.51
C ASN A 50 -3.32 -9.81 12.56
N ASN A 51 -3.23 -10.85 13.39
CA ASN A 51 -2.17 -11.00 14.39
C ASN A 51 -2.04 -9.81 15.37
N GLY A 52 -3.16 -9.17 15.71
CA GLY A 52 -3.21 -7.99 16.58
C GLY A 52 -2.66 -6.70 15.94
N VAL A 53 -2.32 -6.75 14.65
CA VAL A 53 -1.89 -5.60 13.84
C VAL A 53 -3.04 -5.16 12.94
N GLU A 54 -3.30 -3.86 12.88
CA GLU A 54 -4.20 -3.22 11.94
C GLU A 54 -3.41 -2.37 10.94
N LEU A 55 -3.67 -2.58 9.65
CA LEU A 55 -3.15 -1.75 8.56
C LEU A 55 -4.31 -1.20 7.75
N GLY A 56 -4.26 0.10 7.43
CA GLY A 56 -5.30 0.79 6.66
C GLY A 56 -4.70 1.57 5.49
N LEU A 57 -5.37 1.54 4.34
CA LEU A 57 -5.10 2.39 3.18
C LEU A 57 -6.39 3.03 2.67
N ARG A 58 -6.35 4.30 2.24
CA ARG A 58 -7.47 4.95 1.52
C ARG A 58 -7.03 6.06 0.58
N GLY A 59 -7.90 6.38 -0.39
CA GLY A 59 -7.87 7.63 -1.13
C GLY A 59 -8.67 8.74 -0.44
N LYS A 60 -8.27 10.00 -0.66
CA LYS A 60 -9.00 11.19 -0.19
C LYS A 60 -8.84 12.41 -1.09
N LEU A 61 -9.93 13.15 -1.29
CA LEU A 61 -9.91 14.46 -1.94
C LEU A 61 -9.24 15.50 -1.03
N ARG A 62 -8.12 16.04 -1.50
CA ARG A 62 -7.29 17.00 -0.76
C ARG A 62 -7.39 18.43 -1.31
N HIS A 63 -7.80 18.58 -2.57
CA HIS A 63 -8.15 19.86 -3.19
C HIS A 63 -9.48 19.72 -3.94
N ASN A 64 -10.55 20.25 -3.35
CA ASN A 64 -11.83 20.42 -4.03
C ASN A 64 -11.75 21.53 -5.10
N ALA A 65 -12.88 21.86 -5.72
CA ALA A 65 -12.97 22.93 -6.72
C ALA A 65 -12.48 24.32 -6.24
N ALA A 66 -12.49 24.58 -4.93
CA ALA A 66 -11.96 25.79 -4.31
C ALA A 66 -10.50 25.66 -3.82
N GLY A 67 -9.85 24.51 -4.05
CA GLY A 67 -8.49 24.21 -3.59
C GLY A 67 -8.38 23.73 -2.14
N ALA A 68 -9.50 23.53 -1.45
CA ALA A 68 -9.56 23.19 -0.02
C ALA A 68 -9.67 21.66 0.22
N PRO A 69 -9.16 21.15 1.36
CA PRO A 69 -9.35 19.76 1.76
C PRO A 69 -10.77 19.46 2.23
N GLU A 70 -11.24 18.22 2.03
CA GLU A 70 -12.55 17.75 2.51
C GLU A 70 -12.50 16.27 2.92
N ASN A 71 -13.50 15.81 3.68
CA ASN A 71 -13.70 14.39 4.01
C ASN A 71 -14.51 13.67 2.92
N THR A 72 -14.02 13.77 1.69
CA THR A 72 -14.59 13.12 0.51
C THR A 72 -13.59 12.06 0.03
N PHE A 73 -13.95 10.79 0.18
CA PHE A 73 -13.02 9.67 -0.03
C PHE A 73 -13.14 9.02 -1.41
N ASN A 74 -14.30 9.16 -2.08
CA ASN A 74 -14.61 8.55 -3.37
C ASN A 74 -14.35 7.03 -3.42
N SER A 75 -14.63 6.32 -2.32
CA SER A 75 -14.58 4.85 -2.29
C SER A 75 -15.69 4.25 -3.15
N ASN A 76 -15.35 3.18 -3.87
CA ASN A 76 -16.31 2.36 -4.62
C ASN A 76 -16.84 1.17 -3.80
N GLY A 77 -16.40 1.01 -2.54
CA GLY A 77 -16.87 -0.03 -1.61
C GLY A 77 -16.17 -1.40 -1.75
N ASP A 78 -15.11 -1.46 -2.55
CA ASP A 78 -14.37 -2.68 -2.87
C ASP A 78 -12.84 -2.52 -2.75
N GLY A 79 -12.40 -1.44 -2.08
CA GLY A 79 -11.00 -1.08 -1.92
C GLY A 79 -10.40 -0.31 -3.10
N THR A 80 -11.23 0.06 -4.08
CA THR A 80 -10.88 1.02 -5.13
C THR A 80 -11.46 2.40 -4.83
N TYR A 81 -10.76 3.46 -5.27
CA TYR A 81 -11.16 4.85 -5.09
C TYR A 81 -11.01 5.64 -6.39
N SER A 82 -12.03 6.42 -6.76
CA SER A 82 -12.07 7.10 -8.06
C SER A 82 -11.86 8.62 -7.95
N PHE A 83 -10.98 9.18 -8.77
CA PHE A 83 -10.70 10.62 -8.80
C PHE A 83 -10.63 11.16 -10.23
N ASN A 84 -10.80 12.47 -10.38
CA ASN A 84 -10.67 13.10 -11.69
C ASN A 84 -9.20 13.26 -12.08
N PRO A 85 -8.89 13.14 -13.39
CA PRO A 85 -7.61 13.54 -13.91
C PRO A 85 -7.51 15.07 -13.93
N GLY A 86 -6.28 15.57 -13.82
CA GLY A 86 -5.94 16.97 -13.95
C GLY A 86 -5.12 17.50 -12.78
N VAL A 87 -4.47 18.64 -13.04
CA VAL A 87 -3.83 19.41 -11.97
C VAL A 87 -4.91 19.91 -11.02
N ALA A 88 -4.70 19.69 -9.73
CA ALA A 88 -5.60 20.11 -8.67
C ALA A 88 -5.98 21.59 -8.80
N PRO A 89 -7.26 21.94 -8.55
CA PRO A 89 -7.69 23.33 -8.56
C PRO A 89 -6.80 24.19 -7.65
N THR A 90 -6.41 25.38 -8.15
CA THR A 90 -5.54 26.36 -7.46
C THR A 90 -4.09 25.92 -7.21
N GLN A 91 -3.69 24.72 -7.65
CA GLN A 91 -2.34 24.20 -7.47
C GLN A 91 -1.53 24.29 -8.76
N ALA A 92 -0.22 24.10 -8.63
CA ALA A 92 0.68 23.93 -9.75
C ALA A 92 0.85 22.44 -10.08
N PHE A 93 1.14 22.15 -11.35
CA PHE A 93 1.62 20.84 -11.79
C PHE A 93 2.85 20.41 -10.95
N PRO A 94 2.99 19.13 -10.56
CA PRO A 94 2.15 17.95 -10.84
C PRO A 94 1.16 17.59 -9.70
N THR A 95 0.59 18.58 -9.01
CA THR A 95 -0.30 18.28 -7.86
C THR A 95 -1.63 17.71 -8.31
N ALA A 96 -1.99 16.49 -7.90
CA ALA A 96 -3.32 15.91 -8.10
C ALA A 96 -4.32 16.35 -7.02
N GLU A 97 -5.62 16.29 -7.34
CA GLU A 97 -6.69 16.66 -6.41
C GLU A 97 -6.73 15.74 -5.18
N TRP A 98 -6.25 14.51 -5.34
CA TRP A 98 -6.27 13.48 -4.32
C TRP A 98 -4.95 13.36 -3.55
N SER A 99 -5.05 12.64 -2.44
CA SER A 99 -3.97 12.14 -1.62
C SER A 99 -4.29 10.69 -1.28
N PHE A 100 -3.25 9.90 -1.02
CA PHE A 100 -3.42 8.60 -0.40
C PHE A 100 -3.04 8.71 1.07
N GLU A 101 -3.76 7.98 1.91
CA GLU A 101 -3.57 7.98 3.35
C GLU A 101 -3.34 6.56 3.82
N TRP A 102 -2.49 6.41 4.82
CA TRP A 102 -2.17 5.13 5.41
C TRP A 102 -2.22 5.22 6.94
N SER A 103 -2.54 4.08 7.54
CA SER A 103 -2.62 3.91 8.99
C SER A 103 -1.98 2.59 9.39
N ILE A 104 -1.19 2.64 10.45
CA ILE A 104 -0.59 1.50 11.12
C ILE A 104 -1.02 1.57 12.58
N ASN A 105 -1.56 0.46 13.09
CA ASN A 105 -1.66 0.22 14.51
C ASN A 105 -1.14 -1.19 14.82
N THR A 106 0.02 -1.27 15.47
CA THR A 106 0.69 -2.55 15.72
C THR A 106 0.04 -3.40 16.80
N ASN A 107 -0.93 -2.84 17.53
CA ASN A 107 -1.55 -3.47 18.69
C ASN A 107 -3.01 -3.02 18.86
N PHE A 108 -3.81 -3.10 17.79
CA PHE A 108 -5.10 -2.39 17.71
C PHE A 108 -6.15 -2.88 18.72
N ASP A 109 -6.09 -4.17 19.10
CA ASP A 109 -6.98 -4.83 20.05
C ASP A 109 -6.30 -5.14 21.39
N ASP A 110 -5.16 -4.50 21.65
CA ASP A 110 -4.30 -4.71 22.82
C ASP A 110 -3.75 -6.14 22.97
N SER A 111 -3.76 -6.97 21.92
CA SER A 111 -3.34 -8.39 21.98
C SER A 111 -1.88 -8.67 21.61
N SER A 112 -1.25 -7.87 20.76
CA SER A 112 0.08 -8.13 20.21
C SER A 112 1.21 -7.67 21.12
N GLY A 113 1.00 -6.54 21.82
CA GLY A 113 2.01 -5.86 22.62
C GLY A 113 3.15 -5.20 21.83
N TYR A 114 3.07 -5.15 20.49
CA TYR A 114 4.10 -4.53 19.65
C TYR A 114 4.02 -3.00 19.67
N ASN A 115 5.18 -2.35 19.69
CA ASN A 115 5.35 -0.96 19.28
C ASN A 115 5.78 -0.89 17.81
N LEU A 116 5.78 0.32 17.23
CA LEU A 116 6.17 0.55 15.84
C LEU A 116 7.61 0.08 15.57
N SER A 117 8.55 0.26 16.51
CA SER A 117 9.94 -0.16 16.33
C SER A 117 10.15 -1.67 16.29
N ASP A 118 9.16 -2.47 16.69
CA ASP A 118 9.30 -3.93 16.77
C ASP A 118 9.10 -4.60 15.41
N LEU A 119 8.53 -3.88 14.43
CA LEU A 119 8.13 -4.39 13.13
C LEU A 119 8.75 -3.58 11.98
N THR A 120 8.76 -4.19 10.80
CA THR A 120 9.13 -3.55 9.52
C THR A 120 7.87 -3.34 8.69
N PHE A 121 7.73 -2.19 8.02
CA PHE A 121 6.51 -1.83 7.28
C PHE A 121 6.80 -1.49 5.83
N LEU A 122 6.59 -2.43 4.93
CA LEU A 122 6.81 -2.20 3.51
C LEU A 122 5.58 -1.55 2.88
N LEU A 123 5.73 -0.30 2.46
CA LEU A 123 4.79 0.37 1.57
C LEU A 123 5.27 0.18 0.14
N GLY A 124 4.46 -0.46 -0.69
CA GLY A 124 4.70 -0.61 -2.12
C GLY A 124 3.74 0.26 -2.92
N LEU A 125 4.30 0.98 -3.89
CA LEU A 125 3.60 1.90 -4.76
C LEU A 125 3.84 1.52 -6.21
N ASP A 126 2.77 1.43 -6.98
CA ASP A 126 2.84 1.32 -8.43
C ASP A 126 2.75 2.70 -9.07
N SER A 127 3.81 3.10 -9.77
CA SER A 127 3.90 4.40 -10.42
C SER A 127 3.49 4.37 -11.90
N ASP A 128 3.35 3.19 -12.49
CA ASP A 128 2.88 3.04 -13.86
C ASP A 128 1.36 3.26 -13.91
N PRO A 129 0.84 4.24 -14.68
CA PRO A 129 -0.60 4.45 -14.79
C PRO A 129 -1.34 3.35 -15.57
N SER A 130 -0.66 2.32 -16.10
CA SER A 130 -1.30 1.23 -16.84
C SER A 130 -2.09 0.27 -15.94
N LEU A 131 -2.60 -0.85 -16.50
CA LEU A 131 -3.17 -1.95 -15.70
C LEU A 131 -2.12 -2.97 -15.22
N SER A 132 -0.86 -2.80 -15.64
CA SER A 132 0.25 -3.65 -15.20
C SER A 132 0.74 -3.19 -13.83
N THR A 133 0.81 -4.09 -12.86
CA THR A 133 1.27 -3.73 -11.51
C THR A 133 2.78 -3.87 -11.36
N ASN A 134 3.48 -2.79 -10.99
CA ASN A 134 4.91 -2.84 -10.66
C ASN A 134 5.28 -1.99 -9.43
N PHE A 135 5.51 -2.65 -8.30
CA PHE A 135 5.90 -2.00 -7.03
C PHE A 135 7.39 -1.65 -6.94
N ALA A 136 7.93 -1.04 -8.00
CA ALA A 136 9.33 -0.60 -8.03
C ALA A 136 9.61 0.49 -6.98
N ASP A 137 8.62 1.33 -6.69
CA ASP A 137 8.67 2.35 -5.64
C ASP A 137 8.20 1.74 -4.31
N SER A 138 9.11 1.05 -3.61
CA SER A 138 8.83 0.46 -2.29
C SER A 138 9.89 0.77 -1.25
N PHE A 139 9.46 0.98 -0.01
CA PHE A 139 10.35 1.34 1.10
C PHE A 139 9.71 1.05 2.46
N ASP A 140 10.54 1.00 3.52
CA ASP A 140 10.03 0.94 4.89
C ASP A 140 9.50 2.31 5.31
N VAL A 141 8.19 2.41 5.50
CA VAL A 141 7.50 3.67 5.78
C VAL A 141 7.80 4.23 7.18
N ILE A 142 8.27 3.40 8.12
CA ILE A 142 8.59 3.80 9.50
C ILE A 142 10.10 3.88 9.73
N ASN A 143 10.85 2.87 9.30
CA ASN A 143 12.29 2.74 9.59
C ASN A 143 13.19 3.22 8.44
N GLY A 144 12.62 3.58 7.29
CA GLY A 144 13.39 3.96 6.09
C GLY A 144 14.08 5.32 6.18
N ALA A 145 13.69 6.20 7.11
CA ALA A 145 14.32 7.48 7.35
C ALA A 145 14.32 7.84 8.85
N PRO A 146 15.32 8.61 9.32
CA PRO A 146 15.46 8.93 10.73
C PRO A 146 14.40 9.90 11.27
N CYS A 147 13.62 10.55 10.40
CA CYS A 147 12.52 11.41 10.81
C CYS A 147 11.55 11.59 9.65
N PHE A 148 10.52 10.75 9.61
CA PHE A 148 9.36 11.03 8.79
C PHE A 148 8.34 11.80 9.63
N ASP A 149 7.71 12.83 9.04
CA ASP A 149 6.70 13.68 9.67
C ASP A 149 5.35 12.95 9.78
N HIS A 150 5.34 11.80 10.46
CA HIS A 150 4.14 11.05 10.77
C HIS A 150 3.44 11.65 11.97
N ALA A 151 2.12 11.48 12.03
CA ALA A 151 1.41 11.56 13.29
C ALA A 151 1.59 10.23 14.03
N LEU A 152 2.24 10.28 15.19
CA LEU A 152 2.51 9.13 16.07
C LEU A 152 1.59 9.16 17.29
N GLY A 153 1.17 8.00 17.77
CA GLY A 153 0.25 7.92 18.90
C GLY A 153 0.07 6.52 19.47
N ASN A 154 -0.94 6.37 20.32
CA ASN A 154 -1.33 5.09 20.89
C ASN A 154 -2.84 4.87 20.80
N ASN A 155 -3.34 3.73 21.29
CA ASN A 155 -4.78 3.38 21.27
C ASN A 155 -5.69 4.37 22.03
N GLY A 156 -5.13 5.31 22.79
CA GLY A 156 -5.88 6.39 23.44
C GLY A 156 -5.81 7.73 22.71
N THR A 157 -5.05 7.85 21.62
CA THR A 157 -4.89 9.10 20.86
C THR A 157 -6.16 9.41 20.06
N GLY A 158 -6.81 10.53 20.36
CA GLY A 158 -8.01 10.98 19.63
C GLY A 158 -7.71 11.70 18.31
N ASN A 159 -8.78 12.07 17.60
CA ASN A 159 -8.72 12.75 16.31
C ASN A 159 -7.75 13.96 16.29
N GLY A 160 -6.83 13.96 15.32
CA GLY A 160 -5.82 15.01 15.17
C GLY A 160 -4.85 15.18 16.35
N GLY A 161 -4.84 14.25 17.31
CA GLY A 161 -4.03 14.32 18.52
C GLY A 161 -2.66 13.65 18.40
N GLY A 162 -2.26 13.22 17.20
CA GLY A 162 -0.96 12.57 16.99
C GLY A 162 0.21 13.54 17.17
N LEU A 163 1.32 13.01 17.68
CA LEU A 163 2.58 13.70 17.82
C LEU A 163 3.36 13.64 16.50
N ALA A 164 3.72 14.81 15.96
CA ALA A 164 4.72 14.92 14.90
C ALA A 164 6.10 15.12 15.52
N THR A 165 7.11 14.38 15.04
CA THR A 165 8.49 14.61 15.45
C THR A 165 9.01 15.88 14.78
N ASP A 166 9.69 16.76 15.54
CA ASP A 166 10.32 17.95 14.97
C ASP A 166 11.56 17.57 14.15
N CYS A 167 11.36 17.30 12.85
CA CYS A 167 12.43 16.92 11.94
C CYS A 167 13.43 18.05 11.63
N GLY A 168 13.18 19.27 12.11
CA GLY A 168 14.13 20.39 12.04
C GLY A 168 15.11 20.45 13.22
N ALA A 169 14.84 19.72 14.30
CA ALA A 169 15.66 19.73 15.50
C ALA A 169 16.96 18.92 15.32
N ALA A 170 18.03 19.33 16.01
CA ALA A 170 19.28 18.56 16.06
C ALA A 170 19.11 17.16 16.69
N THR A 171 18.03 16.95 17.45
CA THR A 171 17.67 15.70 18.12
C THR A 171 16.68 14.85 17.34
N ALA A 172 16.23 15.29 16.16
CA ALA A 172 15.16 14.66 15.37
C ALA A 172 15.27 13.14 15.27
N ALA A 173 16.45 12.61 14.94
CA ALA A 173 16.66 11.17 14.80
C ALA A 173 16.50 10.40 16.11
N ALA A 174 16.97 10.98 17.22
CA ALA A 174 16.85 10.36 18.54
C ALA A 174 15.41 10.45 19.05
N ASP A 175 14.75 11.58 18.83
CA ASP A 175 13.35 11.79 19.24
C ASP A 175 12.41 10.87 18.44
N TYR A 176 12.62 10.75 17.12
CA TYR A 176 11.85 9.84 16.29
C TYR A 176 12.04 8.38 16.73
N SER A 177 13.29 7.95 16.95
CA SER A 177 13.59 6.60 17.44
C SER A 177 12.94 6.32 18.79
N ALA A 178 12.93 7.28 19.72
CA ALA A 178 12.25 7.16 21.00
C ALA A 178 10.73 7.08 20.84
N ASN A 179 10.16 7.87 19.93
CA ASN A 179 8.73 7.91 19.64
C ASN A 179 8.26 6.57 19.06
N ILE A 180 8.90 6.04 18.01
CA ILE A 180 8.50 4.74 17.42
C ILE A 180 8.74 3.57 18.38
N GLY A 181 9.66 3.73 19.35
CA GLY A 181 9.86 2.78 20.44
C GLY A 181 8.81 2.84 21.56
N SER A 182 7.97 3.88 21.58
CA SER A 182 6.96 4.11 22.64
C SER A 182 5.52 4.10 22.14
N PHE A 183 5.32 4.28 20.84
CA PHE A 183 4.02 4.37 20.19
C PHE A 183 3.73 3.13 19.35
N ASN A 184 2.46 2.77 19.26
CA ASN A 184 1.97 1.67 18.44
C ASN A 184 1.15 2.15 17.23
N VAL A 185 0.88 3.46 17.11
CA VAL A 185 0.11 4.04 16.01
C VAL A 185 0.95 5.03 15.21
N ALA A 186 0.94 4.89 13.88
CA ALA A 186 1.52 5.85 12.95
C ALA A 186 0.59 6.06 11.76
N GLN A 187 0.41 7.32 11.33
CA GLN A 187 -0.45 7.65 10.21
C GLN A 187 0.09 8.84 9.42
N ASN A 188 -0.23 8.90 8.12
CA ASN A 188 0.02 10.09 7.31
C ASN A 188 -0.90 10.18 6.07
N SER A 189 -0.90 11.36 5.46
CA SER A 189 -1.61 11.70 4.22
C SER A 189 -0.63 12.31 3.23
N TRP A 190 -0.44 11.64 2.10
CA TRP A 190 0.62 11.95 1.15
C TRP A 190 0.09 12.29 -0.23
N LYS A 191 0.83 13.15 -0.93
CA LYS A 191 0.56 13.44 -2.33
C LYS A 191 1.24 12.42 -3.22
N PRO A 192 0.57 11.97 -4.30
CA PRO A 192 1.14 10.98 -5.21
C PRO A 192 2.47 11.43 -5.81
N HIS A 193 2.56 12.68 -6.27
CA HIS A 193 3.78 13.21 -6.92
C HIS A 193 5.02 13.29 -6.02
N TRP A 194 4.91 13.05 -4.71
CA TRP A 194 6.06 12.95 -3.83
C TRP A 194 6.74 11.58 -3.89
N PHE A 195 6.01 10.54 -4.30
CA PHE A 195 6.46 9.16 -4.16
C PHE A 195 6.28 8.32 -5.44
N LEU A 196 5.31 8.65 -6.29
CA LEU A 196 5.10 7.99 -7.58
C LEU A 196 6.06 8.57 -8.61
N THR A 197 7.06 7.80 -9.00
CA THR A 197 8.07 8.24 -9.97
C THR A 197 7.43 8.55 -11.32
N GLY A 198 7.68 9.74 -11.87
CA GLY A 198 7.17 10.13 -13.19
C GLY A 198 5.66 10.47 -13.23
N PHE A 199 5.03 10.64 -12.07
CA PHE A 199 3.60 10.94 -11.97
C PHE A 199 3.19 12.20 -12.76
N ASP A 200 2.18 12.04 -13.61
CA ASP A 200 1.49 13.12 -14.32
C ASP A 200 0.00 13.07 -13.96
N PRO A 201 -0.53 14.07 -13.23
CA PRO A 201 -1.92 14.06 -12.81
C PRO A 201 -2.91 14.20 -13.98
N THR A 202 -2.46 14.62 -15.17
CA THR A 202 -3.33 14.84 -16.35
C THR A 202 -3.60 13.59 -17.18
N VAL A 203 -2.97 12.47 -16.82
CA VAL A 203 -3.10 11.19 -17.49
C VAL A 203 -4.05 10.30 -16.70
N ASP A 204 -5.01 9.68 -17.39
CA ASP A 204 -5.85 8.64 -16.82
C ASP A 204 -4.98 7.45 -16.43
N GLY A 205 -5.24 6.87 -15.26
CA GLY A 205 -4.35 5.84 -14.75
C GLY A 205 -4.94 5.03 -13.61
N THR A 206 -4.39 3.84 -13.44
CA THR A 206 -4.64 2.98 -12.29
C THR A 206 -3.36 2.90 -11.49
N TYR A 207 -3.43 3.13 -10.18
CA TYR A 207 -2.29 3.07 -9.28
C TYR A 207 -2.60 2.12 -8.14
N ASP A 208 -1.79 1.07 -8.00
CA ASP A 208 -1.92 0.08 -6.95
C ASP A 208 -1.00 0.37 -5.77
N PHE A 209 -1.50 0.12 -4.57
CA PHE A 209 -0.79 0.34 -3.32
C PHE A 209 -0.93 -0.90 -2.44
N PHE A 210 0.14 -1.27 -1.74
CA PHE A 210 0.03 -2.18 -0.61
C PHE A 210 0.84 -1.69 0.59
N LEU A 211 0.39 -2.07 1.78
CA LEU A 211 1.12 -1.88 3.02
C LEU A 211 1.15 -3.22 3.75
N ALA A 212 2.35 -3.69 4.10
CA ALA A 212 2.56 -4.96 4.78
C ALA A 212 3.46 -4.79 6.00
N ALA A 213 3.12 -5.48 7.09
CA ALA A 213 3.88 -5.52 8.33
C ALA A 213 4.60 -6.86 8.48
N PHE A 214 5.87 -6.82 8.86
CA PHE A 214 6.70 -8.00 9.07
C PHE A 214 7.30 -8.01 10.47
N ALA A 215 7.29 -9.18 11.11
CA ALA A 215 8.03 -9.42 12.34
C ALA A 215 9.55 -9.50 12.09
N SER A 216 10.33 -9.47 13.17
CA SER A 216 11.80 -9.52 13.10
C SER A 216 12.37 -10.78 12.44
N ASP A 217 11.60 -11.88 12.40
CA ASP A 217 11.99 -13.13 11.73
C ASP A 217 11.63 -13.15 10.23
N GLY A 218 11.04 -12.06 9.72
CA GLY A 218 10.60 -11.92 8.34
C GLY A 218 9.21 -12.48 8.05
N SER A 219 8.48 -12.98 9.05
CA SER A 219 7.08 -13.40 8.86
C SER A 219 6.17 -12.20 8.60
N GLU A 220 5.29 -12.32 7.60
CA GLU A 220 4.25 -11.32 7.34
C GLU A 220 3.12 -11.47 8.37
N LEU A 221 2.80 -10.38 9.07
CA LEU A 221 1.78 -10.34 10.11
C LEU A 221 0.44 -9.83 9.59
N ALA A 222 0.46 -8.84 8.72
CA ALA A 222 -0.73 -8.23 8.14
C ALA A 222 -0.38 -7.58 6.79
N ARG A 223 -1.38 -7.48 5.92
CA ARG A 223 -1.27 -6.82 4.62
C ARG A 223 -2.60 -6.23 4.19
N THR A 224 -2.58 -4.96 3.83
CA THR A 224 -3.69 -4.27 3.16
C THR A 224 -3.26 -3.79 1.77
N SER A 225 -4.23 -3.60 0.89
CA SER A 225 -4.03 -3.06 -0.45
C SER A 225 -5.21 -2.18 -0.87
N MET A 226 -4.94 -1.22 -1.74
CA MET A 226 -5.98 -0.43 -2.39
C MET A 226 -5.57 -0.10 -3.82
N GLN A 227 -6.55 0.40 -4.59
CA GLN A 227 -6.32 0.91 -5.91
C GLN A 227 -6.91 2.32 -6.06
N ILE A 228 -6.15 3.23 -6.67
CA ILE A 228 -6.64 4.54 -7.07
C ILE A 228 -6.88 4.52 -8.59
N ILE A 229 -8.08 4.87 -9.00
CA ILE A 229 -8.50 4.97 -10.41
C ILE A 229 -8.66 6.46 -10.74
N VAL A 230 -7.87 6.95 -11.69
CA VAL A 230 -7.90 8.33 -12.16
C VAL A 230 -8.49 8.38 -13.56
N GLY A 231 -9.53 9.20 -13.75
CA GLY A 231 -10.24 9.30 -15.03
C GLY A 231 -10.87 7.98 -15.46
N GLU A 232 -10.64 7.56 -16.69
CA GLU A 232 -11.13 6.27 -17.19
C GLU A 232 -10.27 5.07 -16.71
N GLY A 233 -9.25 5.32 -15.88
CA GLY A 233 -8.31 4.33 -15.40
C GLY A 233 -7.21 3.99 -16.41
N GLY A 234 -6.31 3.09 -15.99
CA GLY A 234 -5.20 2.64 -16.82
C GLY A 234 -5.65 1.85 -18.03
N SER A 235 -4.94 2.03 -19.15
CA SER A 235 -5.09 1.16 -20.32
C SER A 235 -4.22 -0.09 -20.16
N ALA A 236 -4.69 -1.23 -20.67
CA ALA A 236 -3.85 -2.42 -20.78
C ALA A 236 -2.62 -2.11 -21.66
N GLU A 237 -1.41 -2.44 -21.18
CA GLU A 237 -0.23 -2.36 -22.02
C GLU A 237 -0.41 -3.28 -23.22
N ILE A 238 -0.38 -2.73 -24.42
CA ILE A 238 -0.39 -3.53 -25.65
C ILE A 238 1.06 -3.99 -25.85
N PRO A 239 1.38 -5.29 -25.70
CA PRO A 239 2.74 -5.75 -25.92
C PRO A 239 3.15 -5.39 -27.34
N GLU A 240 4.36 -4.86 -27.52
CA GLU A 240 4.84 -4.44 -28.83
C GLU A 240 4.51 -5.52 -29.88
N PRO A 241 3.89 -5.16 -31.01
CA PRO A 241 3.32 -6.17 -31.89
C PRO A 241 4.40 -7.16 -32.31
N ALA A 242 4.20 -8.44 -31.98
CA ALA A 242 4.94 -9.58 -32.55
C ALA A 242 5.20 -9.47 -34.08
N PRO A 243 4.34 -8.82 -34.90
CA PRO A 243 4.65 -8.44 -36.27
C PRO A 243 5.99 -7.72 -36.51
N LEU A 244 6.48 -6.88 -35.59
CA LEU A 244 7.77 -6.19 -35.74
C LEU A 244 8.94 -7.16 -35.58
N MET A 245 8.88 -8.07 -34.60
CA MET A 245 9.88 -9.15 -34.48
C MET A 245 9.82 -10.12 -35.67
N LEU A 246 8.62 -10.43 -36.17
CA LEU A 246 8.42 -11.26 -37.37
C LEU A 246 8.94 -10.57 -38.64
N LEU A 247 8.76 -9.26 -38.77
CA LEU A 247 9.29 -8.47 -39.87
C LEU A 247 10.82 -8.41 -39.83
N LEU A 248 11.40 -8.14 -38.66
CA LEU A 248 12.85 -8.06 -38.47
C LEU A 248 13.51 -9.44 -38.68
N SER A 249 12.92 -10.51 -38.14
CA SER A 249 13.41 -11.88 -38.37
C SER A 249 13.24 -12.32 -39.82
N GLY A 250 12.15 -11.92 -40.48
CA GLY A 250 11.94 -12.14 -41.92
C GLY A 250 13.01 -11.44 -42.79
N LEU A 251 13.35 -10.19 -42.47
CA LEU A 251 14.40 -9.43 -43.15
C LEU A 251 15.80 -10.04 -42.92
N LEU A 252 16.10 -10.48 -41.69
CA LEU A 252 17.34 -11.19 -41.38
C LEU A 252 17.41 -12.56 -42.11
N GLY A 253 16.31 -13.30 -42.18
CA GLY A 253 16.22 -14.54 -42.94
C GLY A 253 16.50 -14.35 -44.45
N LEU A 254 15.96 -13.30 -45.05
CA LEU A 254 16.18 -12.97 -46.46
C LEU A 254 17.64 -12.56 -46.76
N THR A 255 18.29 -11.83 -45.86
CA THR A 255 19.70 -11.45 -46.03
C THR A 255 20.65 -12.66 -45.87
N ALA A 256 20.36 -13.57 -44.94
CA ALA A 256 21.08 -14.82 -44.78
C ALA A 256 20.92 -15.73 -46.02
N ALA A 257 19.69 -15.93 -46.50
CA ALA A 257 19.42 -16.73 -47.71
C ALA A 257 20.16 -16.20 -48.95
N ARG A 258 20.34 -14.88 -49.06
CA ARG A 258 21.08 -14.25 -50.16
C ARG A 258 22.59 -14.51 -50.11
N LYS A 259 23.18 -14.71 -48.92
CA LYS A 259 24.60 -15.09 -48.75
C LYS A 259 24.86 -16.55 -49.09
N PHE A 260 23.92 -17.46 -48.80
CA PHE A 260 24.08 -18.89 -49.10
C PHE A 260 23.94 -19.23 -50.60
N LYS A 261 23.30 -18.39 -51.41
CA LYS A 261 23.22 -18.56 -52.88
C LYS A 261 24.48 -18.13 -53.65
N LYS A 262 25.49 -17.55 -52.98
CA LYS A 262 26.74 -17.04 -53.61
C LYS A 262 27.98 -17.92 -53.33
N LYS A 263 27.80 -19.12 -52.80
CA LYS A 263 28.81 -20.19 -52.77
C LYS A 263 28.37 -21.30 -53.72
#